data_AF-A0A955KKF2-F1
#
_entry.id   AF-A0A955KKF2-F1
#
_cell.length_a   1.000
_cell.length_b   1.000
_cell.length_c   1.000
_cell.angle_alpha   90.00
_cell.angle_beta   90.00
_cell.angle_gamma   90.00
#
_symmetry.space_group_name_H-M   'P 1'
#
loop_
_entity.id
_entity.type
_entity.pdbx_description
1 polymer ?
#
loop_
_entity_poly.entity_id
_entity_poly.type
_entity_poly.pdbx_seq_one_letter_code
_entity_poly.pdbx_strand_id
1 'polypeptide(L)'
;MVSNIAAVPVTDTAYGYIATSGESVTEQHIAGLDTEDAVRAYFKDIPVMIQIARCESHFRHILSDGSVLRGKVDSADVGVMQINTRYHGQTASDLGLNLLNLYDNMSYARDLYERQGTKPWSASAPCWERTLAMK
;
A
#
# COMPACT_ATOMS: atom_id res chain seq x y z
N MET A 1 -72.61 6.64 22.91
CA MET A 1 -71.91 6.01 21.77
C MET A 1 -71.49 7.11 20.82
N VAL A 2 -70.31 6.94 20.21
CA VAL A 2 -69.58 7.82 19.27
C VAL A 2 -69.25 9.25 19.71
N SER A 3 -67.99 9.43 20.12
CA SER A 3 -67.28 10.71 19.95
C SER A 3 -65.97 10.43 19.23
N ASN A 4 -65.92 10.89 17.98
CA ASN A 4 -64.79 10.86 17.06
C ASN A 4 -63.58 11.62 17.63
N ILE A 5 -62.41 11.01 17.60
CA ILE A 5 -61.13 11.68 17.82
C ILE A 5 -60.61 12.14 16.46
N ALA A 6 -60.52 13.46 16.29
CA ALA A 6 -59.93 14.08 15.10
C ALA A 6 -58.41 13.85 15.10
N ALA A 7 -57.91 13.21 14.04
CA ALA A 7 -56.48 13.09 13.79
C ALA A 7 -55.94 14.41 13.20
N VAL A 8 -54.91 14.96 13.82
CA VAL A 8 -54.18 16.15 13.36
C VAL A 8 -53.19 15.73 12.27
N PRO A 9 -53.15 16.38 11.09
CA PRO A 9 -52.14 16.09 10.08
C PRO A 9 -50.80 16.70 10.51
N VAL A 10 -49.86 15.85 10.91
CA VAL A 10 -48.46 16.25 11.08
C VAL A 10 -47.81 16.37 9.70
N THR A 11 -47.23 17.54 9.47
CA THR A 11 -46.63 17.99 8.21
C THR A 11 -45.41 17.15 7.85
N ASP A 12 -45.42 16.64 6.61
CA ASP A 12 -44.29 15.99 5.96
C ASP A 12 -43.11 16.97 5.86
N THR A 13 -42.21 16.88 6.83
CA THR A 13 -40.93 17.57 6.78
C THR A 13 -39.93 16.53 6.30
N ALA A 14 -39.72 16.50 4.99
CA ALA A 14 -38.73 15.69 4.32
C ALA A 14 -37.32 16.12 4.76
N TYR A 15 -36.91 15.67 5.95
CA TYR A 15 -35.51 15.56 6.29
C TYR A 15 -34.97 14.43 5.44
N GLY A 16 -34.21 14.81 4.42
CA GLY A 16 -33.49 13.88 3.55
C GLY A 16 -32.72 12.89 4.40
N TYR A 17 -33.24 11.68 4.48
CA TYR A 17 -32.47 10.51 4.81
C TYR A 17 -31.48 10.38 3.65
N ILE A 18 -30.21 10.71 3.88
CA ILE A 18 -29.17 10.02 3.16
C ILE A 18 -29.22 8.61 3.75
N ALA A 19 -30.10 7.78 3.18
CA ALA A 19 -29.89 6.36 3.22
C ALA A 19 -28.57 6.17 2.48
N THR A 20 -27.45 6.18 3.22
CA THR A 20 -26.21 5.57 2.76
C THR A 20 -26.53 4.09 2.71
N SER A 21 -27.22 3.68 1.65
CA SER A 21 -27.23 2.32 1.16
C SER A 21 -25.78 1.89 1.17
N GLY A 22 -25.47 0.93 2.04
CA GLY A 22 -24.12 0.40 2.20
C GLY A 22 -23.61 0.00 0.83
N GLU A 23 -22.77 0.85 0.27
CA GLU A 23 -21.94 0.51 -0.85
C GLU A 23 -20.85 -0.37 -0.23
N SER A 24 -21.11 -1.67 -0.28
CA SER A 24 -20.07 -2.68 -0.17
C SER A 24 -19.13 -2.41 -1.33
N VAL A 25 -18.14 -1.56 -1.09
CA VAL A 25 -16.99 -1.44 -1.97
C VAL A 25 -16.38 -2.83 -1.95
N THR A 26 -16.49 -3.53 -3.08
CA THR A 26 -15.95 -4.87 -3.24
C THR A 26 -14.46 -4.79 -2.94
N GLU A 27 -14.07 -5.31 -1.77
CA GLU A 27 -12.74 -5.27 -1.18
C GLU A 27 -11.73 -6.17 -1.93
N GLN A 28 -12.07 -6.59 -3.14
CA GLN A 28 -11.27 -7.52 -3.92
C GLN A 28 -11.12 -6.96 -5.32
N HIS A 29 -9.86 -6.69 -5.69
CA HIS A 29 -9.33 -6.50 -7.06
C HIS A 29 -8.72 -5.12 -7.42
N ILE A 30 -7.92 -4.48 -6.55
CA ILE A 30 -6.98 -3.41 -7.00
C ILE A 30 -5.59 -3.56 -6.35
N ALA A 31 -5.12 -4.78 -6.07
CA ALA A 31 -3.84 -4.95 -5.36
C ALA A 31 -2.61 -4.46 -6.17
N GLY A 32 -2.67 -4.47 -7.52
CA GLY A 32 -1.55 -4.09 -8.38
C GLY A 32 -1.56 -2.63 -8.85
N LEU A 33 -2.72 -2.11 -9.28
CA LEU A 33 -2.84 -0.72 -9.75
C LEU A 33 -2.64 0.26 -8.59
N ASP A 34 -3.19 -0.02 -7.40
CA ASP A 34 -3.00 0.83 -6.23
C ASP A 34 -1.55 0.80 -5.72
N THR A 35 -0.91 -0.38 -5.71
CA THR A 35 0.48 -0.48 -5.25
C THR A 35 1.45 0.27 -6.17
N GLU A 36 1.32 0.15 -7.50
CA GLU A 36 2.18 0.90 -8.42
C GLU A 36 1.99 2.41 -8.29
N ASP A 37 0.74 2.88 -8.23
CA ASP A 37 0.43 4.31 -8.06
C ASP A 37 0.94 4.84 -6.72
N ALA A 38 0.76 4.08 -5.62
CA ALA A 38 1.30 4.41 -4.31
C ALA A 38 2.83 4.54 -4.33
N VAL A 39 3.54 3.59 -4.96
CA VAL A 39 5.00 3.63 -5.11
C VAL A 39 5.43 4.86 -5.91
N ARG A 40 4.77 5.12 -7.04
CA ARG A 40 5.10 6.26 -7.92
C ARG A 40 4.85 7.60 -7.22
N ALA A 41 3.77 7.72 -6.46
CA ALA A 41 3.44 8.90 -5.67
C ALA A 41 4.44 9.10 -4.52
N TYR A 42 4.75 8.03 -3.78
CA TYR A 42 5.62 8.07 -2.60
C TYR A 42 7.09 8.38 -2.95
N PHE A 43 7.59 7.85 -4.07
CA PHE A 43 8.97 8.02 -4.53
C PHE A 43 9.10 8.96 -5.74
N LYS A 44 8.14 9.88 -5.94
CA LYS A 44 8.16 10.82 -7.07
C LYS A 44 9.45 11.65 -7.16
N ASP A 45 10.07 11.91 -6.02
CA ASP A 45 11.33 12.65 -5.84
C ASP A 45 12.58 11.77 -5.96
N ILE A 46 12.44 10.44 -5.92
CA ILE A 46 13.54 9.47 -6.04
C ILE A 46 13.20 8.42 -7.12
N PRO A 47 13.26 8.76 -8.43
CA PRO A 47 12.81 7.88 -9.50
C PRO A 47 13.50 6.50 -9.55
N VAL A 48 14.74 6.40 -9.05
CA VAL A 48 15.44 5.10 -8.94
C VAL A 48 14.72 4.13 -8.01
N MET A 49 14.08 4.61 -6.94
CA MET A 49 13.35 3.75 -6.00
C MET A 49 12.09 3.16 -6.63
N ILE A 50 11.45 3.87 -7.56
CA ILE A 50 10.34 3.34 -8.37
C ILE A 50 10.84 2.17 -9.24
N GLN A 51 12.03 2.31 -9.83
CA GLN A 51 12.61 1.26 -10.68
C GLN A 51 13.08 0.06 -9.88
N ILE A 52 13.62 0.28 -8.67
CA ILE A 52 13.92 -0.78 -7.72
C ILE A 52 12.64 -1.54 -7.37
N ALA A 53 11.56 -0.88 -6.95
CA ALA A 53 10.29 -1.53 -6.64
C ALA A 53 9.74 -2.38 -7.80
N ARG A 54 9.86 -1.87 -9.05
CA ARG A 54 9.51 -2.63 -10.26
C ARG A 54 10.32 -3.92 -10.37
N CYS A 55 11.63 -3.84 -10.17
CA CYS A 55 12.54 -4.98 -10.32
C CYS A 55 12.41 -5.98 -9.16
N GLU A 56 12.19 -5.50 -7.95
CA GLU A 56 12.08 -6.33 -6.74
C GLU A 56 10.77 -7.12 -6.71
N SER A 57 9.64 -6.48 -7.00
CA SER A 57 8.32 -7.09 -6.77
C SER A 57 7.38 -7.03 -7.96
N HIS A 58 7.72 -6.27 -9.01
CA HIS A 58 6.78 -5.85 -10.05
C HIS A 58 5.58 -5.10 -9.46
N PHE A 59 5.85 -4.20 -8.51
CA PHE A 59 4.85 -3.43 -7.76
C PHE A 59 3.82 -4.30 -7.04
N ARG A 60 4.22 -5.47 -6.53
CA ARG A 60 3.34 -6.33 -5.73
C ARG A 60 3.73 -6.26 -4.27
N HIS A 61 2.77 -5.95 -3.42
CA HIS A 61 2.92 -6.05 -1.96
C HIS A 61 2.12 -7.20 -1.38
N ILE A 62 0.87 -7.37 -1.84
CA ILE A 62 -0.05 -8.41 -1.42
C ILE A 62 -0.27 -9.40 -2.58
N LEU A 63 -0.32 -10.70 -2.26
CA LEU A 63 -0.62 -11.79 -3.18
C LEU A 63 -2.14 -11.97 -3.33
N SER A 64 -2.55 -12.78 -4.31
CA SER A 64 -3.98 -13.06 -4.56
C SER A 64 -4.69 -13.73 -3.39
N ASP A 65 -3.95 -14.37 -2.48
CA ASP A 65 -4.48 -15.01 -1.27
C ASP A 65 -4.53 -14.07 -0.05
N GLY A 66 -4.17 -12.80 -0.22
CA GLY A 66 -4.13 -11.80 0.85
C GLY A 66 -2.86 -11.80 1.68
N SER A 67 -1.92 -12.70 1.43
CA SER A 67 -0.63 -12.72 2.13
C SER A 67 0.34 -11.67 1.56
N VAL A 68 1.27 -11.19 2.40
CA VAL A 68 2.34 -10.29 1.95
C VAL A 68 3.32 -11.07 1.06
N LEU A 69 3.71 -10.47 -0.06
CA LEU A 69 4.73 -11.02 -0.96
C LEU A 69 6.02 -11.30 -0.19
N ARG A 70 6.51 -12.52 -0.34
CA ARG A 70 7.81 -12.95 0.18
C ARG A 70 8.75 -13.34 -0.95
N GLY A 71 10.04 -13.11 -0.74
CA GLY A 71 11.09 -13.48 -1.68
C GLY A 71 11.06 -14.98 -1.98
N LYS A 72 11.38 -15.33 -3.24
CA LYS A 72 11.44 -16.72 -3.69
C LYS A 72 12.67 -17.46 -3.14
N VAL A 73 13.78 -16.74 -2.97
CA VAL A 73 15.06 -17.30 -2.50
C VAL A 73 15.19 -17.18 -0.99
N ASP A 74 14.94 -16.00 -0.43
CA ASP A 74 14.84 -15.79 1.02
C ASP A 74 13.44 -15.28 1.37
N SER A 75 12.70 -16.05 2.16
CA SER A 75 11.35 -15.69 2.60
C SER A 75 11.33 -14.54 3.62
N ALA A 76 12.51 -14.14 4.10
CA ALA A 76 12.68 -12.94 4.91
C ALA A 76 12.59 -11.65 4.07
N ASP A 77 12.76 -11.68 2.75
CA ASP A 77 12.54 -10.51 1.90
C ASP A 77 11.03 -10.27 1.76
N VAL A 78 10.52 -9.11 2.18
CA VAL A 78 9.06 -8.85 2.22
C VAL A 78 8.63 -7.60 1.47
N GLY A 79 7.42 -7.70 0.92
CA GLY A 79 6.68 -6.56 0.37
C GLY A 79 7.26 -6.01 -0.92
N VAL A 80 6.85 -4.78 -1.25
CA VAL A 80 7.09 -4.16 -2.54
C VAL A 80 8.57 -3.81 -2.77
N MET A 81 9.29 -3.53 -1.69
CA MET A 81 10.72 -3.20 -1.70
C MET A 81 11.63 -4.38 -1.35
N GLN A 82 11.06 -5.59 -1.16
CA GLN A 82 11.76 -6.83 -0.81
C GLN A 82 12.80 -6.64 0.31
N ILE A 83 12.40 -6.00 1.42
CA ILE A 83 13.28 -5.74 2.56
C ILE A 83 13.47 -7.02 3.38
N ASN A 84 14.72 -7.41 3.63
CA ASN A 84 15.03 -8.60 4.43
C ASN A 84 14.75 -8.35 5.93
N THR A 85 13.70 -8.97 6.48
CA THR A 85 13.29 -8.79 7.88
C THR A 85 14.31 -9.34 8.89
N ARG A 86 15.19 -10.27 8.50
CA ARG A 86 16.23 -10.80 9.40
C ARG A 86 17.26 -9.74 9.74
N TYR A 87 17.63 -8.91 8.77
CA TYR A 87 18.64 -7.85 8.95
C TYR A 87 18.03 -6.52 9.36
N HIS A 88 16.80 -6.24 8.92
CA HIS A 88 16.20 -4.92 9.03
C HIS A 88 15.01 -4.86 9.99
N GLY A 89 14.49 -6.01 10.44
CA GLY A 89 13.27 -6.08 11.25
C GLY A 89 13.38 -5.36 12.59
N GLN A 90 14.50 -5.53 13.31
CA GLN A 90 14.70 -4.84 14.59
C GLN A 90 14.77 -3.32 14.39
N THR A 91 15.58 -2.85 13.43
CA THR A 91 15.70 -1.42 13.15
C THR A 91 14.37 -0.80 12.69
N ALA A 92 13.60 -1.50 11.85
CA ALA A 92 12.27 -1.05 11.47
C ALA A 92 11.34 -0.96 12.68
N SER A 93 11.35 -1.97 13.56
CA SER A 93 10.58 -1.96 14.81
C SER A 93 10.96 -0.81 15.73
N ASP A 94 12.25 -0.50 15.87
CA ASP A 94 12.73 0.61 16.70
C ASP A 94 12.28 1.98 16.16
N LEU A 95 12.04 2.07 14.84
CA LEU A 95 11.44 3.22 14.17
C LEU A 95 9.91 3.22 14.20
N GLY A 96 9.27 2.20 14.81
CA GLY A 96 7.82 2.04 14.84
C GLY A 96 7.21 1.61 13.50
N LEU A 97 8.00 1.04 12.59
CA LEU A 97 7.59 0.64 11.25
C LEU A 97 7.31 -0.87 11.17
N ASN A 98 6.19 -1.25 10.57
CA ASN A 98 5.86 -2.63 10.26
C ASN A 98 6.18 -2.95 8.79
N LEU A 99 7.25 -3.70 8.52
CA LEU A 99 7.68 -4.04 7.14
C LEU A 99 6.65 -4.85 6.32
N LEU A 100 5.61 -5.40 6.95
CA LEU A 100 4.49 -6.09 6.31
C LEU A 100 3.36 -5.15 5.88
N ASN A 101 3.43 -3.87 6.25
CA ASN A 101 2.56 -2.82 5.75
C ASN A 101 3.21 -2.12 4.55
N LEU A 102 2.42 -1.80 3.52
CA LEU A 102 2.92 -1.19 2.28
C LEU A 102 3.67 0.13 2.52
N TYR A 103 3.09 1.06 3.29
CA TYR A 103 3.65 2.39 3.50
C TYR A 103 4.89 2.33 4.38
N ASP A 104 4.88 1.51 5.43
CA ASP A 104 6.04 1.31 6.31
C ASP A 104 7.19 0.61 5.59
N ASN A 105 6.89 -0.33 4.68
CA ASN A 105 7.87 -0.97 3.80
C ASN A 105 8.57 0.07 2.91
N MET A 106 7.81 0.99 2.30
CA MET A 106 8.37 2.09 1.51
C MET A 106 9.12 3.12 2.37
N SER A 107 8.60 3.44 3.55
CA SER A 107 9.23 4.36 4.50
C SER A 107 10.58 3.85 4.97
N TYR A 108 10.65 2.57 5.33
CA TYR A 108 11.92 1.95 5.69
C TYR A 108 12.89 1.89 4.50
N ALA A 109 12.40 1.59 3.30
CA ALA A 109 13.23 1.60 2.10
C ALA A 109 13.79 2.99 1.79
N ARG A 110 13.03 4.06 2.01
CA ARG A 110 13.53 5.45 1.90
C ARG A 110 14.64 5.71 2.91
N ASP A 111 14.42 5.42 4.20
CA ASP A 111 15.46 5.58 5.23
C ASP A 111 16.73 4.80 4.88
N LEU A 112 16.58 3.57 4.39
CA LEU A 112 17.70 2.74 3.96
C LEU A 112 18.45 3.34 2.76
N TYR A 113 17.72 3.88 1.78
CA TYR A 113 18.29 4.60 0.64
C TYR A 113 19.03 5.87 1.06
N GLU A 114 18.49 6.66 1.99
CA GLU A 114 19.13 7.88 2.48
C GLU A 114 20.46 7.57 3.18
N ARG A 115 20.54 6.43 3.88
CA ARG A 115 21.77 5.99 4.57
C ARG A 115 22.78 5.30 3.65
N GLN A 116 22.34 4.57 2.61
CA GLN A 116 23.19 3.63 1.88
C GLN A 116 23.13 3.75 0.34
N GLY A 117 22.28 4.63 -0.19
CA GLY A 117 21.95 4.68 -1.60
C GLY A 117 21.28 3.37 -2.06
N THR A 118 21.64 2.91 -3.25
CA THR A 118 21.04 1.73 -3.88
C THR A 118 21.73 0.40 -3.53
N LYS A 119 22.80 0.43 -2.71
CA LYS A 119 23.60 -0.76 -2.37
C LYS A 119 22.78 -1.96 -1.86
N PRO A 120 21.73 -1.79 -1.01
CA PRO A 120 20.93 -2.91 -0.52
C PRO A 120 20.25 -3.72 -1.64
N TRP A 121 19.96 -3.09 -2.79
CA TRP A 121 19.29 -3.71 -3.95
C TRP A 121 20.27 -4.03 -5.09
N SER A 122 21.56 -4.21 -4.78
CA SER A 122 22.59 -4.53 -5.78
C SER A 122 22.33 -5.83 -6.54
N ALA A 123 21.64 -6.81 -5.94
CA ALA A 123 21.27 -8.06 -6.60
C ALA A 123 20.33 -7.85 -7.80
N SER A 124 19.47 -6.83 -7.74
CA SER A 124 18.56 -6.46 -8.84
C SER A 124 19.10 -5.33 -9.73
N ALA A 125 20.32 -4.86 -9.49
CA ALA A 125 20.96 -3.79 -10.27
C ALA A 125 20.88 -3.97 -11.79
N PRO A 126 21.13 -5.17 -12.36
CA PRO A 126 21.02 -5.38 -13.80
C PRO A 126 19.64 -5.04 -14.40
N CYS A 127 18.59 -5.06 -13.58
CA CYS A 127 17.23 -4.70 -13.98
C CYS A 127 16.97 -3.18 -13.94
N TRP A 128 17.35 -2.48 -12.85
CA TRP A 128 17.02 -1.07 -12.67
C TRP A 128 18.08 -0.10 -13.20
N GLU A 129 19.36 -0.47 -13.23
CA GLU A 129 20.45 0.44 -13.64
C GLU A 129 20.30 0.92 -15.10
N ARG A 130 19.80 0.04 -15.97
CA ARG A 130 19.57 0.33 -17.39
C ARG A 130 18.53 1.41 -17.61
N THR A 131 17.58 1.57 -16.69
CA THR A 131 16.50 2.55 -16.80
C THR A 131 16.95 3.97 -16.43
N LEU A 132 18.07 4.10 -15.72
CA LEU A 132 18.66 5.39 -15.34
C LEU A 132 19.68 5.89 -16.37
N ALA A 133 20.35 4.97 -17.07
CA ALA A 133 21.37 5.28 -18.08
C ALA A 133 20.79 5.74 -19.44
N MET A 134 19.47 5.66 -19.64
CA MET A 134 18.80 6.09 -20.89
C MET A 134 18.32 7.55 -20.85
N LYS A 135 18.94 8.43 -20.05
CA LYS A 135 18.64 9.86 -20.00
C LYS A 135 19.79 10.71 -20.54
#